data_AF-A0A3D1IAZ4-F1
#
_entry.id   AF-A0A3D1IAZ4-F1
#
_cell.length_a   1.000
_cell.length_b   1.000
_cell.length_c   1.000
_cell.angle_alpha   90.00
_cell.angle_beta   90.00
_cell.angle_gamma   90.00
#
_symmetry.space_group_name_H-M   'P 1'
#
loop_
_entity.id
_entity.type
_entity.pdbx_description
1 polymer ?
#
loop_
_entity_poly.entity_id
_entity_poly.type
_entity_poly.pdbx_seq_one_letter_code
_entity_poly.pdbx_strand_id
1 'polypeptide(L)'
;MVQSHMKRTLIGLSLSAVACVAMATPAFLGVFLSNYKVKGTSDLGKAKCAICHTKGKQLDAYGEDLKKALGGAKKLTPEILAKVESLDSDKDGVKNGDEIKKGTLPGDPKSK
;
A
#
# COMPACT_ATOMS: atom_id res chain seq x y z
N MET A 1 1.09 30.17 -57.99
CA MET A 1 -0.09 29.65 -57.27
C MET A 1 0.25 29.57 -55.78
N VAL A 2 -0.46 30.41 -55.02
CA VAL A 2 -0.66 30.52 -53.57
C VAL A 2 0.10 29.57 -52.63
N GLN A 3 0.99 30.14 -51.80
CA GLN A 3 1.27 29.64 -50.46
C GLN A 3 -0.01 29.71 -49.61
N SER A 4 -0.44 28.58 -49.05
CA SER A 4 -1.56 28.54 -48.09
C SER A 4 -1.08 28.08 -46.72
N HIS A 5 -1.15 29.02 -45.78
CA HIS A 5 -1.06 28.77 -44.35
C HIS A 5 -2.23 27.88 -43.87
N MET A 6 -1.95 26.65 -43.42
CA MET A 6 -2.90 25.91 -42.59
C MET A 6 -2.65 26.25 -41.12
N LYS A 7 -3.59 27.00 -40.54
CA LYS A 7 -3.65 27.38 -39.13
C LYS A 7 -3.99 26.17 -38.26
N ARG A 8 -3.29 26.07 -37.12
CA ARG A 8 -3.79 25.71 -35.78
C ARG A 8 -4.88 24.62 -35.70
N THR A 9 -4.52 23.44 -35.19
CA THR A 9 -5.41 22.71 -34.28
C THR A 9 -4.59 21.89 -33.28
N LEU A 10 -4.44 22.43 -32.08
CA LEU A 10 -4.03 21.68 -30.89
C LEU A 10 -5.16 20.70 -30.57
N ILE A 11 -4.98 19.42 -30.87
CA ILE A 11 -5.90 18.38 -30.42
C ILE A 11 -5.52 18.06 -28.97
N GLY A 12 -6.41 18.46 -28.06
CA GLY A 12 -6.22 18.43 -26.62
C GLY A 12 -6.02 17.03 -26.07
N LEU A 13 -4.86 16.85 -25.45
CA LEU A 13 -4.62 15.82 -24.45
C LEU A 13 -5.43 16.18 -23.19
N SER A 14 -6.49 15.42 -22.89
CA SER A 14 -7.11 15.44 -21.55
C SER A 14 -7.68 14.07 -21.26
N LEU A 15 -6.78 13.15 -20.93
CA LEU A 15 -7.12 11.94 -20.20
C LEU A 15 -7.39 12.38 -18.75
N SER A 16 -8.63 12.77 -18.47
CA SER A 16 -9.08 13.07 -17.10
C SER A 16 -9.05 11.77 -16.29
N ALA A 17 -7.93 11.54 -15.62
CA ALA A 17 -7.79 10.49 -14.62
C ALA A 17 -8.71 10.84 -13.45
N VAL A 18 -9.80 10.07 -13.30
CA VAL A 18 -10.61 10.08 -12.09
C VAL A 18 -9.72 9.65 -10.93
N ALA A 19 -9.32 10.63 -10.12
CA ALA A 19 -8.55 10.39 -8.90
C ALA A 19 -9.46 9.70 -7.88
N CYS A 20 -9.51 8.36 -7.92
CA CYS A 20 -10.03 7.57 -6.83
C CYS A 20 -9.16 7.83 -5.59
N VAL A 21 -9.68 8.61 -4.65
CA VAL A 21 -9.04 8.86 -3.36
C VAL A 21 -9.07 7.54 -2.57
N ALA A 22 -8.03 6.72 -2.72
CA ALA A 22 -7.87 5.49 -1.95
C ALA A 22 -7.61 5.87 -0.49
N MET A 23 -8.66 5.90 0.32
CA MET A 23 -8.56 6.11 1.75
C MET A 23 -8.14 4.79 2.38
N ALA A 24 -6.87 4.65 2.78
CA ALA A 24 -6.47 3.64 3.75
C ALA A 24 -7.14 4.03 5.09
N THR A 25 -8.16 3.26 5.50
CA THR A 25 -9.02 3.59 6.64
C THR A 25 -8.68 2.74 7.88
N PRO A 26 -9.14 3.13 9.09
CA PRO A 26 -9.08 2.27 10.27
C PRO A 26 -9.70 0.87 10.09
N ALA A 27 -10.64 0.71 9.14
CA ALA A 27 -11.21 -0.60 8.83
C ALA A 27 -10.17 -1.57 8.26
N PHE A 28 -9.19 -1.09 7.48
CA PHE A 28 -8.13 -1.94 6.93
C PHE A 28 -7.22 -2.44 8.06
N LEU A 29 -6.91 -1.57 9.03
CA LEU A 29 -6.19 -1.96 10.23
C LEU A 29 -6.95 -3.03 11.02
N GLY A 30 -8.28 -2.88 11.15
CA GLY A 30 -9.12 -3.90 11.81
C GLY A 30 -9.03 -5.27 11.14
N VAL A 31 -9.09 -5.32 9.81
CA VAL A 31 -8.93 -6.58 9.05
C VAL A 31 -7.54 -7.16 9.26
N PHE A 32 -6.48 -6.35 9.18
CA PHE A 32 -5.10 -6.79 9.39
C PHE A 32 -4.91 -7.40 10.78
N LEU A 33 -5.30 -6.67 11.84
CA LEU A 33 -5.14 -7.14 13.22
C LEU A 33 -5.94 -8.42 13.49
N SER A 34 -7.15 -8.53 12.91
CA SER A 34 -8.00 -9.70 13.05
C SER A 34 -7.45 -10.91 12.29
N ASN A 35 -7.02 -10.72 11.03
CA ASN A 35 -6.47 -11.78 10.18
C ASN A 35 -5.27 -12.46 10.83
N TYR A 36 -4.35 -11.66 11.36
CA TYR A 36 -3.10 -12.15 11.96
C TYR A 36 -3.17 -12.37 13.47
N LYS A 37 -4.34 -12.12 14.09
CA LYS A 37 -4.54 -12.25 15.55
C LYS A 37 -3.44 -11.54 16.35
N VAL A 38 -3.12 -10.32 15.93
CA VAL A 38 -1.97 -9.55 16.46
C VAL A 38 -2.14 -9.28 17.94
N LYS A 39 -1.11 -9.62 18.72
CA LYS A 39 -1.07 -9.33 20.16
C LYS A 39 -0.79 -7.85 20.38
N GLY A 40 -1.60 -7.17 21.19
CA GLY A 40 -1.39 -5.74 21.47
C GLY A 40 -0.06 -5.40 22.17
N THR A 41 0.63 -6.40 22.74
CA THR A 41 1.94 -6.24 23.38
C THR A 41 3.13 -6.37 22.42
N SER A 42 2.94 -6.87 21.20
CA SER A 42 4.00 -6.93 20.20
C SER A 42 4.27 -5.56 19.59
N ASP A 43 5.41 -5.41 18.93
CA ASP A 43 5.77 -4.15 18.27
C ASP A 43 4.80 -3.85 17.11
N LEU A 44 4.41 -4.89 16.37
CA LEU A 44 3.33 -4.83 15.38
C LEU A 44 2.01 -4.33 16.00
N GLY A 45 1.61 -4.84 17.16
CA GLY A 45 0.37 -4.42 17.83
C GLY A 45 0.39 -2.97 18.32
N LYS A 46 1.55 -2.48 18.74
CA LYS A 46 1.74 -1.08 19.19
C LYS A 46 1.78 -0.09 18.03
N ALA A 47 2.28 -0.51 16.86
CA ALA A 47 2.48 0.34 15.70
C ALA A 47 1.19 0.89 15.08
N LYS A 48 0.07 0.15 15.15
CA LYS A 48 -1.25 0.57 14.64
C LYS A 48 -1.18 1.03 13.17
N CYS A 49 -1.33 2.33 12.91
CA CYS A 49 -1.23 2.88 11.56
C CYS A 49 0.18 2.78 10.99
N ALA A 50 1.21 2.73 11.85
CA ALA A 50 2.61 2.63 11.45
C ALA A 50 3.02 1.23 10.97
N ILE A 51 2.08 0.30 10.87
CA ILE A 51 2.29 -0.99 10.20
C ILE A 51 2.38 -0.80 8.67
N CYS A 52 1.69 0.20 8.12
CA CYS A 52 1.64 0.48 6.68
C CYS A 52 2.02 1.92 6.32
N HIS A 53 2.15 2.82 7.29
CA HIS A 53 2.39 4.23 7.06
C HIS A 53 3.61 4.74 7.80
N THR A 54 4.42 5.54 7.12
CA THR A 54 5.50 6.30 7.78
C THR A 54 4.95 7.58 8.44
N LYS A 55 4.06 8.29 7.74
CA LYS A 55 3.48 9.56 8.23
C LYS A 55 2.16 9.87 7.51
N GLY A 56 1.07 9.97 8.27
CA GLY A 56 -0.23 10.34 7.71
C GLY A 56 -0.68 9.36 6.62
N LYS A 57 -0.76 9.82 5.37
CA LYS A 57 -1.12 9.00 4.20
C LYS A 57 0.09 8.42 3.46
N GLN A 58 1.30 8.76 3.87
CA GLN A 58 2.51 8.26 3.25
C GLN A 58 2.74 6.82 3.68
N LEU A 59 2.79 5.91 2.71
CA LEU A 59 3.00 4.49 2.95
C LEU A 59 4.48 4.21 3.22
N ASP A 60 4.74 3.18 4.01
CA ASP A 60 6.05 2.53 4.06
C ASP A 60 6.18 1.50 2.92
N ALA A 61 7.28 0.74 2.91
CA ALA A 61 7.53 -0.23 1.86
C ALA A 61 6.45 -1.34 1.81
N TYR A 62 6.03 -1.85 2.98
CA TYR A 62 4.96 -2.83 3.09
C TYR A 62 3.60 -2.27 2.64
N GLY A 63 3.28 -1.04 3.03
CA GLY A 63 2.08 -0.32 2.63
C GLY A 63 1.99 -0.12 1.11
N GLU A 64 3.10 0.18 0.43
CA GLU A 64 3.14 0.29 -1.03
C GLU A 64 2.91 -1.06 -1.72
N ASP A 65 3.45 -2.16 -1.19
CA ASP A 65 3.18 -3.50 -1.73
C ASP A 65 1.73 -3.93 -1.49
N LEU A 66 1.18 -3.63 -0.32
CA LEU A 66 -0.26 -3.81 -0.05
C LEU A 66 -1.12 -3.01 -1.02
N LYS A 67 -0.76 -1.75 -1.30
CA LYS A 67 -1.49 -0.91 -2.25
C LYS A 67 -1.46 -1.48 -3.67
N LYS A 68 -0.32 -2.04 -4.11
CA LYS A 68 -0.23 -2.76 -5.39
C LYS A 68 -1.14 -4.00 -5.38
N ALA A 69 -1.09 -4.80 -4.32
CA ALA A 69 -1.90 -6.01 -4.17
C ALA A 69 -3.41 -5.72 -4.09
N LEU A 70 -3.77 -4.59 -3.50
CA LEU A 70 -5.14 -4.09 -3.39
C LEU A 70 -5.73 -3.76 -4.77
N GLY A 71 -4.92 -3.26 -5.71
CA GLY A 71 -5.34 -3.03 -7.10
C GLY A 71 -6.56 -2.11 -7.26
N GLY A 72 -6.78 -1.19 -6.32
CA GLY A 72 -7.96 -0.31 -6.30
C GLY A 72 -9.19 -0.89 -5.62
N ALA A 73 -9.11 -2.09 -5.04
CA ALA A 73 -10.18 -2.64 -4.21
C ALA A 73 -10.50 -1.71 -3.03
N LYS A 74 -11.80 -1.56 -2.73
CA LYS A 74 -12.29 -0.70 -1.65
C LYS A 74 -12.19 -1.34 -0.26
N LYS A 75 -11.84 -2.62 -0.20
CA LYS A 75 -11.76 -3.41 1.03
C LYS A 75 -10.47 -4.23 1.01
N LEU A 76 -9.77 -4.21 2.14
CA LEU A 76 -8.72 -5.18 2.41
C LEU A 76 -9.37 -6.50 2.83
N THR A 77 -8.85 -7.62 2.32
CA THR A 77 -9.33 -8.97 2.65
C THR A 77 -8.14 -9.88 2.96
N PRO A 78 -8.36 -11.01 3.66
CA PRO A 78 -7.31 -12.01 3.89
C PRO A 78 -6.58 -12.45 2.60
N GLU A 79 -7.29 -12.56 1.47
CA GLU A 79 -6.69 -12.97 0.20
C GLU A 79 -5.74 -11.90 -0.36
N ILE A 80 -6.01 -10.62 -0.12
CA ILE A 80 -5.11 -9.53 -0.51
C ILE A 80 -3.88 -9.49 0.40
N LEU A 81 -4.07 -9.73 1.70
CA LEU A 81 -2.98 -9.85 2.67
C LEU A 81 -2.03 -11.00 2.29
N ALA A 82 -2.58 -12.17 1.95
CA ALA A 82 -1.80 -13.34 1.55
C ALA A 82 -0.88 -13.09 0.33
N LYS A 83 -1.27 -12.20 -0.59
CA LYS A 83 -0.45 -11.86 -1.78
C LYS A 83 0.87 -11.19 -1.44
N VAL A 84 0.97 -10.53 -0.29
CA VAL A 84 2.19 -9.82 0.13
C VAL A 84 2.98 -10.57 1.20
N GLU A 85 2.47 -11.68 1.74
CA GLU A 85 3.16 -12.43 2.81
C GLU A 85 4.52 -13.01 2.38
N SER A 86 4.68 -13.35 1.09
CA SER A 86 5.91 -13.93 0.56
C SER A 86 6.94 -12.89 0.10
N LEU A 87 6.57 -11.61 0.08
CA LEU A 87 7.47 -10.52 -0.25
C LEU A 87 8.36 -10.18 0.95
N ASP A 88 9.49 -9.57 0.66
CA ASP A 88 10.41 -8.93 1.60
C ASP A 88 10.36 -7.44 1.25
N SER A 89 9.41 -6.73 1.87
CA SER A 89 9.04 -5.38 1.43
C SER A 89 10.12 -4.36 1.75
N ASP A 90 10.77 -4.46 2.90
CA ASP A 90 11.85 -3.56 3.32
C ASP A 90 13.26 -4.02 2.94
N LYS A 91 13.38 -5.20 2.33
CA LYS A 91 14.61 -5.80 1.77
C LYS A 91 15.63 -6.12 2.84
N ASP A 92 15.16 -6.53 4.01
CA ASP A 92 16.02 -6.91 5.13
C ASP A 92 16.39 -8.41 5.13
N GLY A 93 15.81 -9.19 4.20
CA GLY A 93 16.04 -10.62 4.03
C GLY A 93 15.02 -11.52 4.72
N VAL A 94 14.03 -10.95 5.42
CA VAL A 94 12.91 -11.67 6.04
C VAL A 94 11.63 -11.40 5.25
N LYS A 95 10.75 -12.40 5.18
CA LYS A 95 9.45 -12.22 4.51
C LYS A 95 8.47 -11.52 5.43
N ASN A 96 7.62 -10.69 4.86
CA ASN A 96 6.55 -9.97 5.56
C ASN A 96 5.72 -10.89 6.46
N GLY A 97 5.31 -12.06 5.94
CA GLY A 97 4.49 -13.01 6.69
C GLY A 97 5.21 -13.61 7.90
N ASP A 98 6.54 -13.74 7.84
CA ASP A 98 7.34 -14.29 8.93
C ASP A 98 7.59 -13.24 10.02
N GLU A 99 7.81 -11.98 9.64
CA GLU A 99 7.86 -10.84 10.57
C GLU A 99 6.54 -10.62 11.29
N ILE A 100 5.42 -10.64 10.56
CA ILE A 100 4.09 -10.49 11.13
C ILE A 100 3.82 -11.59 12.18
N LYS A 101 4.22 -12.85 11.91
CA LYS A 101 4.11 -13.95 12.87
C LYS A 101 4.99 -13.75 14.12
N LYS A 102 6.18 -13.18 13.95
CA LYS A 102 7.07 -12.80 15.06
C LYS A 102 6.58 -11.55 15.80
N GLY A 103 5.65 -10.80 15.20
CA GLY A 103 5.11 -9.57 15.76
C GLY A 103 6.01 -8.36 15.52
N THR A 104 6.85 -8.40 14.50
CA THR A 104 7.71 -7.31 14.02
C THR A 104 7.10 -6.60 12.81
N LEU A 105 7.73 -5.52 12.33
CA LEU A 105 7.16 -4.62 11.33
C LEU A 105 7.71 -4.89 9.92
N PRO A 106 6.89 -5.38 8.98
CA PRO A 106 7.33 -5.79 7.63
C PRO A 106 7.75 -4.63 6.70
N GLY A 107 7.71 -3.40 7.20
CA GLY A 107 8.12 -2.19 6.49
C GLY A 107 9.31 -1.48 7.14
N ASP A 108 9.88 -2.05 8.21
CA ASP A 108 11.00 -1.47 8.95
C ASP A 108 12.17 -2.48 9.03
N PRO A 109 13.28 -2.25 8.29
CA PRO A 109 14.37 -3.22 8.18
C PRO A 109 15.14 -3.44 9.49
N LYS A 110 14.84 -2.64 10.52
CA LYS A 110 15.37 -2.79 11.88
C LYS A 110 14.48 -3.67 12.77
N SER A 111 13.34 -4.17 12.29
CA SER A 111 12.32 -4.90 13.04
C SER A 111 12.16 -6.34 12.54
N LYS A 112 12.98 -7.30 13.04
CA LYS A 112 13.04 -8.69 12.51
C LYS A 112 12.97 -9.80 13.55
#